data_AF-A0A931NAM0-F1
#
_entry.id   AF-A0A931NAM0-F1
#
_cell.length_a   1.000
_cell.length_b   1.000
_cell.length_c   1.000
_cell.angle_alpha   90.00
_cell.angle_beta   90.00
_cell.angle_gamma   90.00
#
_symmetry.space_group_name_H-M   'P 1'
#
loop_
_entity.id
_entity.type
_entity.pdbx_description
1 polymer ?
#
loop_
_entity_poly.entity_id
_entity_poly.type
_entity_poly.pdbx_seq_one_letter_code
_entity_poly.pdbx_strand_id
1 'polypeptide(L)' 'MLSVIGLIVLALCIAFYEMPTLIKKRKVKELWVFSSLLLIGTSMGIAESLHVLIPNPIDWIIKIYTPISEMLNGVLI' A
#
# COMPACT_ATOMS: atom_id res chain seq x y z
N MET A 1 10.27 -4.54 4.64
CA MET A 1 10.68 -5.51 3.60
C MET A 1 9.70 -6.68 3.43
N LEU A 2 9.28 -7.35 4.51
CA LEU A 2 8.31 -8.47 4.45
C LEU A 2 6.95 -8.06 3.83
N SER A 3 6.49 -6.83 4.09
CA SER A 3 5.25 -6.28 3.54
C SER A 3 5.27 -6.13 2.01
N VAL A 4 6.41 -5.69 1.44
CA VAL A 4 6.59 -5.59 -0.03
C VAL A 4 6.48 -6.96 -0.67
N ILE A 5 7.14 -7.97 -0.07
CA ILE A 5 7.14 -9.34 -0.58
C ILE A 5 5.71 -9.90 -0.56
N GLY A 6 4.96 -9.69 0.51
CA GLY A 6 3.55 -10.09 0.61
C GLY A 6 2.67 -9.45 -0.47
N LEU A 7 2.85 -8.15 -0.73
CA LEU A 7 2.12 -7.42 -1.78
C LEU A 7 2.43 -7.96 -3.18
N ILE A 8 3.70 -8.22 -3.49
CA ILE A 8 4.12 -8.76 -4.79
C ILE A 8 3.55 -10.15 -5.00
N VAL A 9 3.62 -11.01 -3.98
CA VAL A 9 3.07 -12.38 -4.05
C VAL A 9 1.56 -12.35 -4.24
N LEU A 10 0.85 -11.49 -3.51
CA LEU A 10 -0.59 -11.33 -3.64
C LEU A 10 -0.97 -10.83 -5.05
N ALA A 11 -0.28 -9.80 -5.56
CA ALA A 11 -0.49 -9.28 -6.90
C ALA A 11 -0.24 -10.34 -7.98
N LEU A 12 0.81 -11.16 -7.83
CA LEU A 12 1.09 -12.29 -8.72
C LEU A 12 0.00 -13.35 -8.66
N CYS A 13 -0.49 -13.74 -7.48
CA CYS A 13 -1.59 -14.69 -7.35
C CYS A 13 -2.88 -14.19 -8.02
N ILE A 14 -3.22 -12.91 -7.80
CA ILE A 14 -4.39 -12.27 -8.40
C ILE A 14 -4.24 -12.23 -9.93
N ALA A 15 -3.06 -11.82 -10.43
CA ALA A 15 -2.76 -11.83 -11.85
C ALA A 15 -2.87 -13.25 -12.42
N PHE A 16 -2.25 -14.26 -11.81
CA PHE A 16 -2.25 -15.62 -12.33
C PHE A 16 -3.64 -16.25 -12.40
N TYR A 17 -4.56 -15.86 -11.50
CA TYR A 17 -5.94 -16.33 -11.52
C TYR A 17 -6.80 -15.57 -12.54
N GLU A 18 -6.66 -14.25 -12.61
CA GLU A 18 -7.50 -13.41 -13.48
C GLU A 18 -7.00 -13.32 -14.93
N MET A 19 -5.68 -13.28 -15.20
CA MET A 19 -5.13 -13.20 -16.56
C MET A 19 -5.66 -14.30 -17.50
N PRO A 20 -5.59 -15.60 -17.16
CA PRO A 20 -6.06 -16.65 -18.07
C PRO A 20 -7.57 -16.57 -18.30
N THR A 21 -8.31 -16.14 -17.28
CA THR A 21 -9.77 -15.97 -17.33
C THR A 21 -10.17 -14.82 -18.27
N LEU A 22 -9.44 -13.70 -18.22
CA LEU A 22 -9.66 -12.51 -19.04
C LEU A 22 -9.20 -12.69 -20.50
N ILE A 23 -8.06 -13.37 -20.71
CA ILE A 23 -7.53 -13.72 -22.03
C ILE A 23 -8.50 -14.68 -22.74
N LYS A 24 -9.02 -15.71 -22.05
CA LYS A 24 -10.02 -16.64 -22.62
C LYS A 24 -11.30 -15.94 -23.07
N LYS A 25 -11.72 -14.87 -22.38
CA LYS A 25 -12.93 -14.12 -22.72
C LYS A 25 -12.73 -13.06 -23.82
N ARG A 26 -11.52 -12.88 -24.37
CA ARG A 26 -11.17 -11.83 -25.37
C ARG A 26 -11.55 -10.41 -24.92
N LYS A 27 -11.75 -10.18 -23.62
CA LYS A 27 -12.17 -8.88 -23.07
C LYS A 27 -10.94 -8.01 -22.81
N VAL A 28 -10.32 -7.53 -23.89
CA VAL A 28 -9.15 -6.63 -23.84
C VAL A 28 -9.41 -5.36 -23.01
N LYS A 29 -10.66 -4.85 -23.00
CA LYS A 29 -11.05 -3.71 -22.16
C LYS A 29 -11.03 -4.04 -20.66
N GLU A 30 -11.54 -5.20 -20.26
CA GLU A 30 -11.51 -5.63 -18.84
C GLU A 30 -10.08 -5.92 -18.39
N LEU A 31 -9.27 -6.53 -19.25
CA LEU A 31 -7.87 -6.80 -18.96
C LEU A 31 -7.06 -5.51 -18.74
N TRP A 32 -7.36 -4.46 -19.51
CA TRP A 32 -6.72 -3.16 -19.33
C TRP A 32 -7.13 -2.48 -18.02
N VAL A 33 -8.43 -2.49 -17.68
CA VAL A 33 -8.92 -1.94 -16.40
C VAL A 33 -8.33 -2.71 -15.23
N PHE A 34 -8.37 -4.05 -15.26
CA PHE A 34 -7.78 -4.88 -14.22
C PHE A 34 -6.28 -4.64 -14.05
N SER A 35 -5.52 -4.62 -15.15
CA SER A 35 -4.08 -4.37 -15.10
C SER A 35 -3.77 -2.97 -14.55
N SER A 36 -4.53 -1.95 -14.93
CA SER A 36 -4.36 -0.59 -14.39
C SER A 36 -4.67 -0.54 -12.90
N LEU A 37 -5.74 -1.18 -12.44
CA LEU A 37 -6.16 -1.19 -11.04
C LEU A 37 -5.15 -1.95 -10.17
N LEU A 38 -4.66 -3.08 -10.68
CA LEU A 38 -3.62 -3.89 -10.04
C LEU A 38 -2.30 -3.11 -9.95
N LEU A 39 -1.89 -2.41 -11.01
CA LEU A 39 -0.71 -1.55 -11.00
C LEU A 39 -0.85 -0.41 -9.99
N ILE A 40 -2.00 0.27 -9.96
CA ILE A 40 -2.26 1.36 -9.02
C ILE A 40 -2.17 0.84 -7.58
N GLY A 41 -2.91 -0.22 -7.24
CA GLY A 41 -2.90 -0.80 -5.90
C GLY A 41 -1.52 -1.31 -5.47
N THR A 42 -0.81 -1.98 -6.38
CA THR A 42 0.54 -2.49 -6.10
C THR A 42 1.55 -1.35 -5.95
N SER A 43 1.48 -0.32 -6.79
CA SER A 43 2.35 0.86 -6.70
C SER A 43 2.10 1.65 -5.41
N MET A 44 0.84 1.80 -4.98
CA MET A 44 0.48 2.43 -3.71
C MET A 44 0.99 1.61 -2.53
N GLY A 45 0.80 0.29 -2.54
CA GLY A 45 1.30 -0.59 -1.48
C GLY A 45 2.84 -0.64 -1.41
N ILE A 46 3.51 -0.58 -2.56
CA ILE A 46 4.97 -0.47 -2.63
C ILE A 46 5.44 0.89 -2.11
N ALA A 47 4.76 1.98 -2.47
CA ALA A 47 5.09 3.33 -2.01
C ALA A 47 4.93 3.48 -0.48
N GLU A 48 3.83 2.97 0.07
CA GLU A 48 3.62 2.81 1.52
C GLU A 48 4.76 1.99 2.16
N SER A 49 5.07 0.82 1.60
CA SER A 49 6.03 -0.09 2.21
C SER A 49 7.50 0.33 2.04
N LEU A 50 7.82 1.19 1.07
CA LEU A 50 9.17 1.73 0.91
C LEU A 50 9.47 2.84 1.93
N HIS A 51 8.51 3.27 2.75
CA HIS A 51 8.65 4.50 3.55
C HIS A 51 9.14 5.69 2.68
N VAL A 52 8.86 5.66 1.37
CA VAL A 52 8.91 6.89 0.56
C VAL A 52 7.93 7.80 1.28
N LEU A 53 8.39 9.00 1.67
CA LEU A 53 7.66 10.03 2.41
C LEU A 53 6.35 10.41 1.71
N ILE A 54 5.38 9.51 1.66
CA ILE A 54 3.98 9.84 1.75
C ILE A 54 3.86 10.21 3.22
N PRO A 55 3.67 11.49 3.57
CA PRO A 55 3.44 11.86 4.95
C PRO A 55 2.24 11.05 5.44
N ASN A 56 2.50 9.99 6.19
CA ASN A 56 1.48 9.15 6.76
C ASN A 56 0.70 10.08 7.71
N PRO A 57 -0.65 10.15 7.60
CA PRO A 57 -1.45 10.93 8.55
C PRO A 57 -1.12 10.57 9.99
N ILE A 58 -0.71 9.32 10.25
CA ILE A 58 -0.27 8.84 11.55
C ILE A 58 1.05 9.51 11.98
N ASP A 59 2.02 9.75 11.09
CA ASP A 59 3.26 10.46 11.44
C ASP A 59 2.99 11.92 11.81
N TRP A 60 2.00 12.54 11.17
CA TRP A 60 1.53 13.87 11.55
C TRP A 60 0.86 13.87 12.93
N ILE A 61 0.02 12.86 13.19
CA ILE A 61 -0.61 12.68 14.50
C ILE A 61 0.46 12.45 15.58
N ILE A 62 1.45 11.60 15.31
CA ILE A 62 2.58 11.33 16.21
C ILE A 62 3.32 12.62 16.49
N LYS A 63 3.68 13.41 15.47
CA LYS A 63 4.39 14.70 15.64
C LYS A 63 3.62 15.72 16.48
N ILE A 64 2.29 15.72 16.42
CA ILE A 64 1.43 16.56 17.27
C ILE A 64 1.38 16.00 18.70
N TYR A 65 1.36 14.68 18.86
CA TYR A 65 1.28 14.02 20.16
C TYR A 65 2.61 14.01 20.92
N THR A 66 3.75 13.95 20.24
CA THR A 66 5.09 13.95 20.84
C THR A 66 5.30 15.09 21.84
N PRO A 67 5.05 16.38 21.50
CA PRO A 67 5.24 17.47 22.47
C PRO A 67 4.28 17.38 23.65
N ILE A 68 3.07 16.85 23.46
CA ILE A 68 2.10 16.65 24.54
C ILE A 68 2.61 15.56 25.50
N SER A 69 3.15 14.46 24.96
CA SER A 69 3.76 13.40 25.76
C SER A 69 5.01 13.87 26.51
N GLU A 70 5.85 14.71 25.90
CA GLU A 70 7.02 15.30 26.57
C GLU A 70 6.61 16.28 27.69
N MET A 71 5.58 17.09 27.47
CA MET A 71 5.02 17.96 28.52
C MET A 71 4.44 17.14 29.68
N LEU A 72 3.73 16.03 29.40
CA LEU A 72 3.20 15.15 30.43
C LEU A 72 4.32 14.44 31.22
N ASN A 73 5.36 13.97 30.54
CA ASN A 73 6.52 13.37 31.21
C ASN A 73 7.30 14.39 32.04
N GLY A 74 7.39 15.64 31.60
CA GLY A 74 8.04 16.72 32.36
C GLY A 74 7.24 17.20 33.59
N VAL A 75 5.95 16.87 33.67
CA VAL A 75 5.06 17.20 34.81
C VAL A 75 4.96 16.06 35.82
N LEU A 76 5.34 14.83 35.43
CA LEU A 76 5.30 13.63 36.28
C LEU A 76 6.65 13.32 36.98
N ILE A 77 7.65 14.20 36.86
CA ILE A 77 8.92 14.23 37.62
C ILE A 77 8.94 15.49 38.50
#